data_AF-A0A163TB25-F1
#
_entry.id   AF-A0A163TB25-F1
#
_cell.length_a   1.000
_cell.length_b   1.000
_cell.length_c   1.000
_cell.angle_alpha   90.00
_cell.angle_beta   90.00
_cell.angle_gamma   90.00
#
_symmetry.space_group_name_H-M   'P 1'
#
loop_
_entity.id
_entity.type
_entity.pdbx_description
1 polymer ?
#
loop_
_entity_poly.entity_id
_entity_poly.type
_entity_poly.pdbx_seq_one_letter_code
_entity_poly.pdbx_strand_id
1 'polypeptide(L)'
;SSSLLSSATGISTTNTLTLNDGSSTTAVISGSTLAVTAGTTVQDLLDTIEGVAGVRAEFDEGTGEVTVYSNDSIALQNDVSTTAELVAVTAAAFTTTSDTLIDSGSFDTGDTLTLTDGNGYELGSFEIEEDSSVNDLVNFINDFQGVSAEFNTATGKIALESETDLALTSDNSNFNADSYTADSDGVNISALSDSGFATDSSIERTVDRLNTALSTLRTQASEFGTNLSIVENRQDFTKSMINTLEEGAGKLTLADTNEEGANLLALQTRQSLASTSLSFAAQADQNVLRLF
;
A
#
# COMPACT_ATOMS: atom_id res chain seq x y z
N SER A 1 -4.36 49.68 8.93
CA SER A 1 -4.57 51.08 8.49
C SER A 1 -5.60 51.82 9.36
N SER A 2 -5.41 53.11 9.65
CA SER A 2 -6.40 53.96 10.36
C SER A 2 -7.42 54.65 9.44
N SER A 3 -7.37 54.38 8.14
CA SER A 3 -8.31 54.93 7.16
C SER A 3 -9.72 54.43 7.45
N LEU A 4 -10.70 55.35 7.41
CA LEU A 4 -12.10 55.02 7.65
C LEU A 4 -12.71 54.32 6.44
N LEU A 5 -13.38 53.20 6.66
CA LEU A 5 -13.97 52.41 5.57
C LEU A 5 -15.12 53.17 4.86
N SER A 6 -15.81 54.04 5.58
CA SER A 6 -16.86 54.93 5.05
C SER A 6 -16.33 56.05 4.13
N SER A 7 -15.00 56.19 3.99
CA SER A 7 -14.40 57.10 3.00
C SER A 7 -14.33 56.48 1.61
N ALA A 8 -14.51 55.16 1.49
CA ALA A 8 -14.53 54.45 0.21
C ALA A 8 -15.86 54.66 -0.54
N THR A 9 -15.77 54.84 -1.86
CA THR A 9 -16.94 54.95 -2.72
C THR A 9 -17.74 53.66 -2.73
N GLY A 10 -19.03 53.73 -2.37
CA GLY A 10 -19.93 52.55 -2.36
C GLY A 10 -20.14 51.93 -0.97
N ILE A 11 -19.47 52.44 0.07
CA ILE A 11 -19.65 52.00 1.46
C ILE A 11 -20.12 53.19 2.32
N SER A 12 -21.19 52.98 3.10
CA SER A 12 -21.81 53.93 4.02
C SER A 12 -21.77 53.39 5.46
N THR A 13 -21.87 54.26 6.47
CA THR A 13 -21.95 53.91 7.90
C THR A 13 -23.26 53.21 8.31
N THR A 14 -24.09 52.84 7.35
CA THR A 14 -25.33 52.07 7.55
C THR A 14 -25.21 50.69 6.93
N ASN A 15 -24.08 50.38 6.30
CA ASN A 15 -23.92 49.15 5.55
C ASN A 15 -23.43 48.02 6.43
N THR A 16 -23.90 46.83 6.07
CA THR A 16 -23.37 45.56 6.53
C THR A 16 -22.64 44.92 5.37
N LEU A 17 -21.36 44.63 5.58
CA LEU A 17 -20.53 43.90 4.63
C LEU A 17 -20.53 42.42 5.01
N THR A 18 -20.60 41.54 4.01
CA THR A 18 -20.58 40.09 4.20
C THR A 18 -19.78 39.43 3.09
N LEU A 19 -19.01 38.39 3.42
CA LEU A 19 -18.44 37.50 2.41
C LEU A 19 -19.43 36.37 2.09
N ASN A 20 -19.49 36.00 0.82
CA ASN A 20 -20.22 34.84 0.33
C ASN A 20 -19.33 33.97 -0.57
N ASP A 21 -19.69 32.70 -0.73
CA ASP A 21 -18.92 31.64 -1.43
C ASP A 21 -18.78 31.79 -2.95
N GLY A 22 -19.04 32.98 -3.52
CA GLY A 22 -18.95 33.25 -4.97
C GLY A 22 -19.93 32.48 -5.87
N SER A 23 -20.61 31.44 -5.35
CA SER A 23 -21.57 30.59 -6.06
C SER A 23 -22.99 31.14 -5.94
N SER A 24 -23.31 31.78 -4.81
CA SER A 24 -24.58 32.50 -4.62
C SER A 24 -24.43 33.69 -3.68
N THR A 25 -25.18 34.76 -3.93
CA THR A 25 -25.22 35.95 -3.07
C THR A 25 -25.87 35.70 -1.70
N THR A 26 -26.51 34.54 -1.51
CA THR A 26 -27.18 34.14 -0.26
C THR A 26 -26.33 33.22 0.63
N ALA A 27 -25.23 32.69 0.12
CA ALA A 27 -24.38 31.74 0.83
C ALA A 27 -23.31 32.49 1.64
N VAL A 28 -23.75 33.19 2.69
CA VAL A 28 -22.88 33.98 3.55
C VAL A 28 -21.95 33.05 4.33
N ILE A 29 -20.65 33.35 4.27
CA ILE A 29 -19.62 32.63 5.02
C ILE A 29 -19.76 33.01 6.51
N SER A 30 -19.80 32.01 7.38
CA SER A 30 -19.99 32.24 8.82
C SER A 30 -18.84 33.06 9.40
N GLY A 31 -19.17 34.09 10.18
CA GLY A 31 -18.16 34.97 10.81
C GLY A 31 -17.66 36.13 9.94
N SER A 32 -18.09 36.22 8.68
CA SER A 32 -17.62 37.25 7.73
C SER A 32 -18.44 38.56 7.71
N THR A 33 -19.31 38.78 8.70
CA THR A 33 -20.19 39.95 8.75
C THR A 33 -19.55 41.12 9.49
N LEU A 34 -19.39 42.26 8.80
CA LEU A 34 -18.91 43.51 9.37
C LEU A 34 -19.98 44.61 9.25
N ALA A 35 -20.43 45.16 10.38
CA ALA A 35 -21.28 46.34 10.41
C ALA A 35 -20.43 47.61 10.33
N VAL A 36 -20.56 48.39 9.25
CA VAL A 36 -19.82 49.64 9.05
C VAL A 36 -20.39 50.73 9.94
N THR A 37 -19.55 51.36 10.76
CA THR A 37 -19.92 52.50 11.60
C THR A 37 -19.02 53.70 11.30
N ALA A 38 -19.22 54.83 11.97
CA ALA A 38 -18.34 55.99 11.80
C ALA A 38 -16.89 55.73 12.23
N GLY A 39 -16.64 54.69 13.05
CA GLY A 39 -15.32 54.33 13.54
C GLY A 39 -14.69 53.11 12.87
N THR A 40 -15.40 52.39 12.00
CA THR A 40 -14.83 51.21 11.33
C THR A 40 -13.77 51.63 10.32
N THR A 41 -12.62 51.00 10.45
CA THR A 41 -11.42 51.22 9.64
C THR A 41 -11.29 50.15 8.56
N VAL A 42 -10.37 50.37 7.63
CA VAL A 42 -9.94 49.35 6.67
C VAL A 42 -9.31 48.15 7.39
N GLN A 43 -8.66 48.34 8.54
CA GLN A 43 -8.15 47.22 9.35
C GLN A 43 -9.27 46.31 9.85
N ASP A 44 -10.39 46.88 10.31
CA ASP A 44 -11.52 46.06 10.76
C ASP A 44 -12.10 45.21 9.61
N LEU A 45 -12.01 45.69 8.37
CA LEU A 45 -12.37 44.91 7.18
C LEU A 45 -11.38 43.79 6.91
N LEU A 46 -10.08 44.09 6.92
CA LEU A 46 -9.00 43.09 6.74
C LEU A 46 -9.15 41.98 7.78
N ASP A 47 -9.22 42.33 9.07
CA ASP A 47 -9.36 41.38 10.18
C ASP A 47 -10.63 40.51 10.04
N THR A 48 -11.72 41.07 9.50
CA THR A 48 -12.96 40.30 9.26
C THR A 48 -12.81 39.32 8.09
N ILE A 49 -12.15 39.75 7.01
CA ILE A 49 -11.93 38.92 5.82
C ILE A 49 -10.93 37.81 6.13
N GLU A 50 -9.80 38.14 6.77
CA GLU A 50 -8.75 37.20 7.19
C GLU A 50 -9.17 36.28 8.34
N GLY A 51 -10.23 36.65 9.07
CA GLY A 51 -10.87 35.75 10.04
C GLY A 51 -11.55 34.54 9.38
N VAL A 52 -11.72 34.56 8.06
CA VAL A 52 -12.20 33.41 7.27
C VAL A 52 -11.00 32.57 6.85
N ALA A 53 -11.02 31.29 7.24
CA ALA A 53 -9.91 30.39 6.92
C ALA A 53 -9.78 30.19 5.39
N GLY A 54 -8.55 30.25 4.89
CA GLY A 54 -8.26 30.18 3.45
C GLY A 54 -8.46 31.51 2.71
N VAL A 55 -8.57 32.62 3.44
CA VAL A 55 -8.64 33.97 2.88
C VAL A 55 -7.53 34.83 3.49
N ARG A 56 -6.82 35.55 2.63
CA ARG A 56 -5.84 36.57 3.00
C ARG A 56 -6.20 37.88 2.31
N ALA A 57 -5.98 39.01 2.94
CA ALA A 57 -6.22 40.29 2.31
C ALA A 57 -5.09 41.28 2.60
N GLU A 58 -4.63 41.97 1.57
CA GLU A 58 -3.58 42.97 1.69
C GLU A 58 -4.16 44.35 1.37
N PHE A 59 -3.71 45.37 2.10
CA PHE A 59 -4.04 46.75 1.83
C PHE A 59 -2.79 47.55 1.47
N ASP A 60 -2.76 48.06 0.24
CA ASP A 60 -1.71 48.95 -0.22
C ASP A 60 -2.03 50.40 0.21
N GLU A 61 -1.27 50.94 1.15
CA GLU A 61 -1.46 52.31 1.64
C GLU A 61 -1.15 53.38 0.58
N GLY A 62 -0.37 53.06 -0.46
CA GLY A 62 0.01 53.96 -1.53
C GLY A 62 -1.07 54.12 -2.60
N THR A 63 -1.76 53.04 -2.94
CA THR A 63 -2.86 53.04 -3.92
C THR A 63 -4.24 53.14 -3.27
N GLY A 64 -4.37 52.72 -2.02
CA GLY A 64 -5.64 52.60 -1.30
C GLY A 64 -6.46 51.39 -1.74
N GLU A 65 -5.85 50.41 -2.42
CA GLU A 65 -6.50 49.20 -2.90
C GLU A 65 -6.41 48.07 -1.86
N VAL A 66 -7.48 47.27 -1.76
CA VAL A 66 -7.49 46.02 -1.00
C VAL A 66 -7.44 44.88 -2.01
N THR A 67 -6.38 44.09 -1.96
CA THR A 67 -6.23 42.86 -2.73
C THR A 67 -6.63 41.70 -1.85
N VAL A 68 -7.49 40.81 -2.34
CA VAL A 68 -7.95 39.65 -1.58
C VAL A 68 -7.57 38.39 -2.32
N TYR A 69 -6.92 37.47 -1.61
CA TYR A 69 -6.52 36.15 -2.07
C TYR A 69 -7.37 35.12 -1.34
N SER A 70 -7.90 34.15 -2.06
CA SER A 70 -8.69 33.08 -1.44
C SER A 70 -8.47 31.76 -2.14
N ASN A 71 -8.56 30.68 -1.35
CA ASN A 71 -8.55 29.31 -1.83
C ASN A 71 -9.85 28.95 -2.56
N ASP A 72 -10.95 29.65 -2.29
CA ASP A 72 -12.22 29.44 -3.00
C ASP A 72 -12.72 30.78 -3.58
N SER A 73 -13.68 30.72 -4.49
CA SER A 73 -14.32 31.92 -5.00
C SER A 73 -15.06 32.60 -3.86
N ILE A 74 -14.82 33.90 -3.69
CA ILE A 74 -15.50 34.71 -2.68
C ILE A 74 -15.97 36.02 -3.29
N ALA A 75 -17.05 36.55 -2.75
CA ALA A 75 -17.47 37.91 -3.05
C ALA A 75 -17.71 38.68 -1.76
N LEU A 76 -17.32 39.95 -1.77
CA LEU A 76 -17.65 40.91 -0.73
C LEU A 76 -18.89 41.69 -1.18
N GLN A 77 -19.95 41.60 -0.40
CA GLN A 77 -21.22 42.28 -0.70
C GLN A 77 -21.58 43.29 0.38
N ASN A 78 -22.44 44.22 -0.01
CA ASN A 78 -23.05 45.22 0.84
C ASN A 78 -24.59 45.04 0.83
N ASP A 79 -25.23 45.19 1.99
CA ASP A 79 -26.68 45.07 2.19
C ASP A 79 -27.59 45.95 1.29
N VAL A 80 -27.05 46.94 0.58
CA VAL A 80 -27.81 47.84 -0.32
C VAL A 80 -28.31 47.13 -1.58
N SER A 81 -27.72 46.00 -1.97
CA SER A 81 -28.12 45.23 -3.16
C SER A 81 -27.79 43.75 -3.00
N THR A 82 -28.81 42.89 -3.01
CA THR A 82 -28.64 41.42 -2.96
C THR A 82 -28.05 40.82 -4.26
N THR A 83 -27.66 41.67 -5.21
CA THR A 83 -27.13 41.30 -6.53
C THR A 83 -25.91 42.10 -6.96
N ALA A 84 -25.41 43.04 -6.15
CA ALA A 84 -24.23 43.84 -6.51
C ALA A 84 -23.08 43.54 -5.54
N GLU A 85 -22.02 42.93 -6.09
CA GLU A 85 -20.79 42.63 -5.39
C GLU A 85 -19.88 43.86 -5.43
N LEU A 86 -19.26 44.17 -4.30
CA LEU A 86 -18.31 45.26 -4.16
C LEU A 86 -16.91 44.82 -4.62
N VAL A 87 -16.55 43.57 -4.32
CA VAL A 87 -15.36 42.88 -4.80
C VAL A 87 -15.75 41.43 -5.05
N ALA A 88 -15.30 40.86 -6.16
CA ALA A 88 -15.41 39.43 -6.43
C ALA A 88 -14.01 38.89 -6.69
N VAL A 89 -13.62 37.89 -5.93
CA VAL A 89 -12.39 37.13 -6.09
C VAL A 89 -12.80 35.78 -6.62
N THR A 90 -12.37 35.46 -7.84
CA THR A 90 -12.42 34.07 -8.30
C THR A 90 -11.19 33.38 -7.75
N ALA A 91 -11.34 32.19 -7.15
CA ALA A 91 -10.19 31.38 -6.79
C ALA A 91 -9.31 31.20 -8.02
N ALA A 92 -8.07 31.66 -7.92
CA ALA A 92 -7.08 31.42 -8.94
C ALA A 92 -6.49 30.03 -8.68
N ALA A 93 -7.05 29.01 -9.34
CA ALA A 93 -6.32 27.76 -9.49
C ALA A 93 -5.03 28.07 -10.27
N PHE A 94 -3.89 27.56 -9.80
CA PHE A 94 -2.65 27.68 -10.56
C PHE A 94 -2.86 27.13 -11.97
N THR A 95 -2.34 27.81 -12.97
CA THR A 95 -2.51 27.47 -14.38
C THR A 95 -1.23 26.90 -14.99
N THR A 96 -0.08 27.32 -14.47
CA THR A 96 1.24 26.86 -14.91
C THR A 96 2.15 26.58 -13.72
N THR A 97 3.22 25.81 -13.97
CA THR A 97 4.24 25.58 -12.95
C THR A 97 5.08 26.83 -12.64
N SER A 98 4.99 27.88 -13.46
CA SER A 98 5.70 29.14 -13.23
C SER A 98 4.88 30.14 -12.41
N ASP A 99 3.64 29.80 -12.06
CA ASP A 99 2.81 30.66 -11.22
C ASP A 99 3.40 30.70 -9.80
N THR A 100 3.38 31.88 -9.18
CA THR A 100 3.89 32.13 -7.83
C THR A 100 2.90 31.61 -6.80
N LEU A 101 3.40 30.93 -5.77
CA LEU A 101 2.57 30.32 -4.72
C LEU A 101 1.77 31.38 -3.95
N ILE A 102 2.39 32.55 -3.73
CA ILE A 102 1.78 33.69 -3.06
C ILE A 102 0.58 34.30 -3.82
N ASP A 103 0.29 33.89 -5.06
CA ASP A 103 -0.91 34.35 -5.77
C ASP A 103 -2.19 33.65 -5.27
N SER A 104 -2.05 32.64 -4.42
CA SER A 104 -3.18 31.92 -3.79
C SER A 104 -3.48 32.43 -2.38
N GLY A 105 -4.63 32.02 -1.81
CA GLY A 105 -4.95 32.27 -0.40
C GLY A 105 -4.20 31.37 0.59
N SER A 106 -3.48 30.35 0.10
CA SER A 106 -2.87 29.29 0.93
C SER A 106 -1.44 29.59 1.36
N PHE A 107 -0.78 30.55 0.72
CA PHE A 107 0.65 30.81 0.90
C PHE A 107 0.91 32.29 1.03
N ASP A 108 1.78 32.65 1.95
CA ASP A 108 2.30 33.99 2.18
C ASP A 108 3.83 33.98 2.31
N THR A 109 4.45 35.12 2.08
CA THR A 109 5.92 35.23 2.14
C THR A 109 6.38 35.00 3.58
N GLY A 110 7.33 34.07 3.76
CA GLY A 110 7.86 33.65 5.05
C GLY A 110 7.16 32.43 5.65
N ASP A 111 6.11 31.90 5.01
CA ASP A 111 5.51 30.63 5.41
C ASP A 111 6.51 29.48 5.26
N THR A 112 6.48 28.53 6.18
CA THR A 112 7.30 27.32 6.10
C THR A 112 6.40 26.10 5.89
N LEU A 113 6.54 25.47 4.73
CA LEU A 113 5.98 24.15 4.47
C LEU A 113 6.95 23.08 4.99
N THR A 114 6.44 22.11 5.71
CA THR A 114 7.20 21.02 6.32
C THR A 114 6.70 19.70 5.80
N LEU A 115 7.60 18.90 5.22
CA LEU A 115 7.31 17.57 4.75
C LEU A 115 7.67 16.55 5.83
N THR A 116 6.69 15.77 6.27
CA THR A 116 6.82 14.82 7.38
C THR A 116 6.40 13.42 6.95
N ASP A 117 7.16 12.41 7.34
CA ASP A 117 6.83 11.00 7.07
C ASP A 117 5.73 10.47 8.01
N GLY A 118 5.27 9.24 7.75
CA GLY A 118 4.29 8.54 8.60
C GLY A 118 4.73 8.28 10.05
N ASN A 119 6.01 8.46 10.39
CA ASN A 119 6.55 8.36 11.74
C ASN A 119 6.66 9.71 12.45
N GLY A 120 6.29 10.81 11.79
CA GLY A 120 6.44 12.16 12.33
C GLY A 120 7.86 12.72 12.19
N TYR A 121 8.70 12.12 11.36
CA TYR A 121 10.04 12.63 11.05
C TYR A 121 9.96 13.67 9.95
N GLU A 122 10.52 14.86 10.20
CA GLU A 122 10.66 15.92 9.20
C GLU A 122 11.71 15.51 8.16
N LEU A 123 11.26 15.31 6.92
CA LEU A 123 12.13 15.06 5.77
C LEU A 123 12.84 16.35 5.34
N GLY A 124 12.10 17.47 5.37
CA GLY A 124 12.64 18.79 5.14
C GLY A 124 11.56 19.86 5.15
N SER A 125 12.00 21.10 5.00
CA SER A 125 11.16 22.30 4.99
C SER A 125 11.45 23.17 3.77
N PHE A 126 10.42 23.87 3.31
CA PHE A 126 10.43 24.79 2.19
C PHE A 126 9.82 26.12 2.64
N GLU A 127 10.62 27.17 2.63
CA GLU A 127 10.19 28.53 2.96
C GLU A 127 9.62 29.20 1.70
N ILE A 128 8.46 29.85 1.82
CA ILE A 128 7.84 30.59 0.73
C ILE A 128 8.51 31.96 0.61
N GLU A 129 9.17 32.18 -0.51
CA GLU A 129 9.69 33.49 -0.95
C GLU A 129 8.71 34.16 -1.94
N GLU A 130 8.92 35.44 -2.23
CA GLU A 130 8.07 36.23 -3.14
C GLU A 130 8.00 35.63 -4.56
N ASP A 131 9.10 34.99 -5.01
CA ASP A 131 9.22 34.34 -6.32
C ASP A 131 9.09 32.81 -6.26
N SER A 132 8.75 32.24 -5.10
CA SER A 132 8.56 30.79 -4.96
C SER A 132 7.42 30.32 -5.84
N SER A 133 7.76 29.53 -6.85
CA SER A 133 6.81 29.04 -7.84
C SER A 133 6.28 27.65 -7.51
N VAL A 134 5.18 27.27 -8.15
CA VAL A 134 4.66 25.89 -8.14
C VAL A 134 5.74 24.88 -8.54
N ASN A 135 6.59 25.22 -9.51
CA ASN A 135 7.72 24.39 -9.95
C ASN A 135 8.74 24.19 -8.82
N ASP A 136 9.02 25.22 -8.02
CA ASP A 136 9.99 25.12 -6.93
C ASP A 136 9.49 24.20 -5.82
N LEU A 137 8.20 24.31 -5.46
CA LEU A 137 7.57 23.39 -4.51
C LEU A 137 7.54 21.94 -5.03
N VAL A 138 7.20 21.74 -6.31
CA VAL A 138 7.25 20.43 -6.96
C VAL A 138 8.67 19.86 -6.95
N ASN A 139 9.69 20.67 -7.23
CA ASN A 139 11.08 20.23 -7.22
C ASN A 139 11.57 19.90 -5.81
N PHE A 140 11.20 20.71 -4.82
CA PHE A 140 11.48 20.44 -3.41
C PHE A 140 10.93 19.07 -2.99
N ILE A 141 9.66 18.78 -3.31
CA ILE A 141 9.04 17.50 -2.95
C ILE A 141 9.72 16.33 -3.70
N ASN A 142 10.06 16.51 -4.98
CA ASN A 142 10.70 15.48 -5.80
C ASN A 142 12.18 15.21 -5.43
N ASP A 143 12.82 16.04 -4.60
CA ASP A 143 14.19 15.80 -4.13
C ASP A 143 14.29 14.62 -3.14
N PHE A 144 13.16 14.26 -2.53
CA PHE A 144 13.07 13.15 -1.59
C PHE A 144 12.85 11.80 -2.29
N GLN A 145 13.71 10.82 -1.98
CA GLN A 145 13.59 9.47 -2.54
C GLN A 145 12.28 8.79 -2.15
N GLY A 146 11.60 8.18 -3.12
CA GLY A 146 10.33 7.48 -2.90
C GLY A 146 9.12 8.42 -2.85
N VAL A 147 9.34 9.72 -3.07
CA VAL A 147 8.29 10.73 -3.22
C VAL A 147 8.34 11.27 -4.65
N SER A 148 7.17 11.54 -5.21
CA SER A 148 7.02 12.24 -6.48
C SER A 148 5.90 13.26 -6.36
N ALA A 149 6.09 14.42 -7.00
CA ALA A 149 5.07 15.44 -7.12
C ALA A 149 4.88 15.82 -8.59
N GLU A 150 3.64 15.98 -9.00
CA GLU A 150 3.27 16.43 -10.34
C GLU A 150 2.19 17.50 -10.26
N PHE A 151 2.41 18.59 -11.00
CA PHE A 151 1.40 19.62 -11.18
C PHE A 151 0.41 19.24 -12.28
N ASN A 152 -0.86 19.16 -11.93
CA ASN A 152 -1.94 18.88 -12.85
C ASN A 152 -2.54 20.19 -13.39
N THR A 153 -2.18 20.54 -14.63
CA THR A 153 -2.66 21.77 -15.30
C THR A 153 -4.18 21.80 -15.54
N ALA A 154 -4.87 20.67 -15.48
CA ALA A 154 -6.33 20.61 -15.67
C ALA A 154 -7.09 20.96 -14.39
N THR A 155 -6.49 20.70 -13.23
CA THR A 155 -7.10 20.98 -11.92
C THR A 155 -6.40 22.11 -11.16
N GLY A 156 -5.23 22.57 -11.62
CA GLY A 156 -4.40 23.54 -10.90
C GLY A 156 -3.85 23.04 -9.57
N LYS A 157 -3.74 21.71 -9.41
CA LYS A 157 -3.32 21.07 -8.15
C LYS A 157 -1.97 20.42 -8.30
N ILE A 158 -1.23 20.34 -7.19
CA ILE A 158 -0.05 19.47 -7.08
C ILE A 158 -0.51 18.14 -6.50
N ALA A 159 -0.37 17.07 -7.26
CA ALA A 159 -0.55 15.70 -6.79
C ALA A 159 0.78 15.17 -6.28
N LEU A 160 0.77 14.48 -5.13
CA LEU A 160 1.94 13.84 -4.56
C LEU A 160 1.72 12.33 -4.52
N GLU A 161 2.64 11.55 -5.06
CA GLU A 161 2.68 10.10 -4.86
C GLU A 161 3.88 9.77 -3.98
N SER A 162 3.68 8.90 -2.99
CA SER A 162 4.75 8.49 -2.08
C SER A 162 4.65 7.00 -1.81
N GLU A 163 5.80 6.34 -1.67
CA GLU A 163 5.88 4.94 -1.24
C GLU A 163 5.49 4.79 0.25
N THR A 164 5.53 5.87 1.03
CA THR A 164 5.15 5.89 2.45
C THR A 164 4.09 6.96 2.72
N ASP A 165 3.44 6.88 3.88
CA ASP A 165 2.61 7.98 4.38
C ASP A 165 3.44 9.26 4.45
N LEU A 166 2.84 10.36 4.02
CA LEU A 166 3.47 11.66 3.88
C LEU A 166 2.46 12.75 4.21
N ALA A 167 2.90 13.77 4.94
CA ALA A 167 2.14 14.97 5.20
C ALA A 167 2.99 16.19 4.83
N LEU A 168 2.43 17.10 4.04
CA LEU A 168 2.94 18.47 3.98
C LEU A 168 2.04 19.31 4.87
N THR A 169 2.65 20.02 5.80
CA THR A 169 1.96 20.95 6.68
C THR A 169 2.58 22.32 6.53
N SER A 170 1.82 23.38 6.73
CA SER A 170 2.37 24.73 6.83
C SER A 170 2.13 25.29 8.23
N ASP A 171 2.97 26.24 8.64
CA ASP A 171 2.70 27.10 9.78
C ASP A 171 1.63 28.17 9.52
N ASN A 172 1.24 28.36 8.25
CA ASN A 172 0.10 29.18 7.85
C ASN A 172 -1.22 28.42 8.03
N SER A 173 -2.13 28.97 8.84
CA SER A 173 -3.46 28.39 9.08
C SER A 173 -4.39 28.41 7.87
N ASN A 174 -4.08 29.20 6.84
CA ASN A 174 -4.83 29.26 5.59
C ASN A 174 -4.42 28.17 4.59
N PHE A 175 -3.27 27.50 4.82
CA PHE A 175 -2.86 26.36 4.01
C PHE A 175 -3.84 25.20 4.17
N ASN A 176 -4.45 24.78 3.06
CA ASN A 176 -5.42 23.67 3.02
C ASN A 176 -6.57 23.82 4.04
N ALA A 177 -7.09 25.03 4.21
CA ALA A 177 -8.16 25.32 5.15
C ALA A 177 -9.54 24.80 4.68
N ASP A 178 -10.12 23.86 5.44
CA ASP A 178 -11.38 23.13 5.15
C ASP A 178 -12.69 23.94 5.30
N SER A 179 -12.67 25.27 5.43
CA SER A 179 -13.91 26.03 5.70
C SER A 179 -14.92 26.06 4.53
N TYR A 180 -14.52 25.55 3.36
CA TYR A 180 -15.35 25.45 2.18
C TYR A 180 -15.63 23.98 1.84
N THR A 181 -16.91 23.63 1.64
CA THR A 181 -17.38 22.23 1.51
C THR A 181 -16.88 21.45 0.29
N ALA A 182 -16.08 22.07 -0.56
CA ALA A 182 -15.24 21.41 -1.53
C ALA A 182 -13.92 22.19 -1.56
N ASP A 183 -12.86 21.64 -0.97
CA ASP A 183 -11.50 22.06 -1.30
C ASP A 183 -11.22 21.65 -2.76
N SER A 184 -11.74 22.44 -3.70
CA SER A 184 -11.54 22.23 -5.13
C SER A 184 -10.24 22.84 -5.63
N ASP A 185 -9.60 23.71 -4.86
CA ASP A 185 -8.50 24.55 -5.34
C ASP A 185 -7.45 24.73 -4.21
N GLY A 186 -6.35 23.97 -4.33
CA GLY A 186 -5.30 23.83 -3.31
C GLY A 186 -4.33 22.68 -3.62
N VAL A 187 -3.19 22.62 -2.91
CA VAL A 187 -2.25 21.48 -2.95
C VAL A 187 -2.89 20.30 -2.22
N ASN A 188 -3.61 19.45 -2.95
CA ASN A 188 -4.24 18.28 -2.36
C ASN A 188 -3.24 17.12 -2.26
N ILE A 189 -2.87 16.78 -1.02
CA ILE A 189 -1.91 15.72 -0.74
C ILE A 189 -2.64 14.43 -0.50
N SER A 190 -2.55 13.54 -1.48
CA SER A 190 -3.12 12.20 -1.38
C SER A 190 -2.04 11.18 -1.65
N ALA A 191 -1.54 10.52 -0.59
CA ALA A 191 -0.73 9.33 -0.77
C ALA A 191 -1.57 8.28 -1.51
N LEU A 192 -1.21 7.99 -2.77
CA LEU A 192 -1.99 7.10 -3.63
C LEU A 192 -2.00 5.63 -3.16
N SER A 193 -1.06 5.24 -2.29
CA SER A 193 -1.09 3.94 -1.61
C SER A 193 -0.11 3.86 -0.44
N ASP A 194 -0.59 3.46 0.74
CA ASP A 194 0.26 2.96 1.83
C ASP A 194 0.93 1.63 1.39
N SER A 195 2.26 1.62 1.31
CA SER A 195 3.03 0.40 0.99
C SER A 195 3.00 -0.66 2.10
N GLY A 196 2.50 -0.32 3.29
CA GLY A 196 2.57 -1.15 4.49
C GLY A 196 3.95 -1.17 5.14
N PHE A 197 4.88 -0.33 4.69
CA PHE A 197 6.22 -0.14 5.26
C PHE A 197 6.44 1.29 5.78
N ALA A 198 5.39 2.11 5.82
CA ALA A 198 5.49 3.51 6.20
C ALA A 198 5.89 3.72 7.67
N THR A 199 5.55 2.78 8.56
CA THR A 199 5.84 2.91 9.99
C THR A 199 6.71 1.79 10.54
N ASP A 200 7.51 2.10 11.55
CA ASP A 200 8.28 1.11 12.32
C ASP A 200 7.38 -0.03 12.82
N SER A 201 6.16 0.30 13.26
CA SER A 201 5.18 -0.69 13.72
C SER A 201 4.70 -1.62 12.59
N SER A 202 4.50 -1.09 11.38
CA SER A 202 4.12 -1.90 10.21
C SER A 202 5.27 -2.79 9.74
N ILE A 203 6.51 -2.29 9.81
CA ILE A 203 7.72 -3.08 9.53
C ILE A 203 7.86 -4.21 10.55
N GLU A 204 7.78 -3.91 11.85
CA GLU A 204 7.86 -4.91 12.94
C GLU A 204 6.78 -5.99 12.79
N ARG A 205 5.54 -5.60 12.49
CA ARG A 205 4.45 -6.56 12.20
C ARG A 205 4.79 -7.47 11.02
N THR A 206 5.39 -6.93 9.97
CA THR A 206 5.80 -7.71 8.80
C THR A 206 6.93 -8.68 9.14
N VAL A 207 7.92 -8.24 9.92
CA VAL A 207 9.00 -9.08 10.44
C VAL A 207 8.44 -10.23 11.31
N ASP A 208 7.49 -9.96 12.20
CA ASP A 208 6.86 -10.98 13.04
C ASP A 208 6.08 -12.03 12.21
N ARG A 209 5.39 -11.59 11.17
CA ARG A 209 4.72 -12.50 10.23
C ARG A 209 5.71 -13.39 9.49
N LEU A 210 6.83 -12.82 9.03
CA LEU A 210 7.91 -13.58 8.37
C LEU A 210 8.56 -14.58 9.33
N ASN A 211 8.82 -14.19 10.57
CA ASN A 211 9.37 -15.08 11.61
C ASN A 211 8.42 -16.24 11.92
N THR A 212 7.11 -15.96 12.02
CA THR A 212 6.08 -16.97 12.20
C THR A 212 6.04 -17.95 11.03
N ALA A 213 6.03 -17.44 9.79
CA ALA A 213 6.05 -18.27 8.59
C ALA A 213 7.31 -19.15 8.51
N LEU A 214 8.48 -18.60 8.87
CA LEU A 214 9.74 -19.34 8.93
C LEU A 214 9.68 -20.46 9.98
N SER A 215 9.10 -20.20 11.15
CA SER A 215 8.90 -21.21 12.20
C SER A 215 7.99 -22.34 11.73
N THR A 216 6.90 -22.01 11.04
CA THR A 216 6.01 -23.00 10.41
C THR A 216 6.74 -23.84 9.37
N LEU A 217 7.53 -23.21 8.48
CA LEU A 217 8.31 -23.92 7.47
C LEU A 217 9.34 -24.88 8.11
N ARG A 218 10.04 -24.45 9.16
CA ARG A 218 10.97 -25.30 9.92
C ARG A 218 10.27 -26.48 10.59
N THR A 219 9.09 -26.26 11.15
CA THR A 219 8.27 -27.33 11.75
C THR A 219 7.86 -28.38 10.71
N GLN A 220 7.36 -27.92 9.56
CA GLN A 220 7.00 -28.81 8.44
C GLN A 220 8.21 -29.57 7.90
N ALA A 221 9.36 -28.92 7.74
CA ALA A 221 10.59 -29.57 7.30
C ALA A 221 11.05 -30.66 8.29
N SER A 222 10.94 -30.42 9.60
CA SER A 222 11.23 -31.41 10.63
C SER A 222 10.28 -32.60 10.60
N GLU A 223 8.99 -32.35 10.36
CA GLU A 223 7.98 -33.39 10.18
C GLU A 223 8.28 -34.24 8.95
N PHE A 224 8.60 -33.62 7.81
CA PHE A 224 9.02 -34.33 6.60
C PHE A 224 10.30 -35.15 6.82
N GLY A 225 11.30 -34.61 7.54
CA GLY A 225 12.52 -35.36 7.87
C GLY A 225 12.22 -36.59 8.75
N THR A 226 11.31 -36.46 9.72
CA THR A 226 10.87 -37.57 10.57
C THR A 226 10.11 -38.63 9.76
N ASN A 227 9.18 -38.19 8.91
CA ASN A 227 8.42 -39.07 8.03
C ASN A 227 9.31 -39.81 7.03
N LEU A 228 10.31 -39.13 6.45
CA LEU A 228 11.30 -39.77 5.57
C LEU A 228 12.07 -40.86 6.31
N SER A 229 12.57 -40.56 7.51
CA SER A 229 13.28 -41.55 8.35
C SER A 229 12.38 -42.77 8.65
N ILE A 230 11.09 -42.56 8.91
CA ILE A 230 10.13 -43.65 9.12
C ILE A 230 9.97 -44.47 7.84
N VAL A 231 9.83 -43.83 6.68
CA VAL A 231 9.68 -44.50 5.38
C VAL A 231 10.91 -45.33 5.04
N GLU A 232 12.11 -44.79 5.23
CA GLU A 232 13.39 -45.49 5.01
C GLU A 232 13.49 -46.74 5.91
N ASN A 233 13.25 -46.59 7.22
CA ASN A 233 13.25 -47.72 8.15
C ASN A 233 12.24 -48.81 7.76
N ARG A 234 11.02 -48.42 7.35
CA ARG A 234 10.00 -49.37 6.89
C ARG A 234 10.40 -50.04 5.58
N GLN A 235 11.03 -49.32 4.67
CA GLN A 235 11.52 -49.89 3.42
C GLN A 235 12.57 -50.97 3.69
N ASP A 236 13.55 -50.69 4.56
CA ASP A 236 14.63 -51.63 4.87
C ASP A 236 14.15 -52.85 5.65
N PHE A 237 13.24 -52.67 6.61
CA PHE A 237 12.56 -53.77 7.28
C PHE A 237 11.81 -54.64 6.27
N THR A 238 11.05 -54.03 5.37
CA THR A 238 10.25 -54.76 4.36
C THR A 238 11.14 -55.53 3.40
N LYS A 239 12.25 -54.94 2.91
CA LYS A 239 13.24 -55.65 2.09
C LYS A 239 13.83 -56.85 2.83
N SER A 240 14.21 -56.67 4.09
CA SER A 240 14.77 -57.75 4.92
C SER A 240 13.77 -58.88 5.16
N MET A 241 12.51 -58.52 5.41
CA MET A 241 11.40 -59.47 5.55
C MET A 241 11.17 -60.24 4.25
N ILE A 242 11.13 -59.55 3.09
CA ILE A 242 10.99 -60.19 1.78
C ILE A 242 12.14 -61.18 1.54
N ASN A 243 13.40 -60.79 1.76
CA ASN A 243 14.54 -61.67 1.57
C ASN A 243 14.45 -62.93 2.46
N THR A 244 14.01 -62.77 3.71
CA THR A 244 13.81 -63.90 4.64
C THR A 244 12.69 -64.81 4.18
N LEU A 245 11.57 -64.25 3.72
CA LEU A 245 10.44 -65.00 3.19
C LEU A 245 10.79 -65.72 1.88
N GLU A 246 11.60 -65.11 1.02
CA GLU A 246 12.10 -65.71 -0.21
C GLU A 246 13.03 -66.90 0.08
N GLU A 247 13.96 -66.74 1.03
CA GLU A 247 14.82 -67.86 1.47
C GLU A 247 13.99 -68.98 2.12
N GLY A 248 13.00 -68.63 2.96
CA GLY A 248 12.10 -69.57 3.61
C GLY A 248 11.23 -70.33 2.60
N ALA A 249 10.64 -69.63 1.64
CA ALA A 249 9.89 -70.23 0.54
C ALA A 249 10.80 -71.15 -0.30
N GLY A 250 12.03 -70.73 -0.55
CA GLY A 250 13.04 -71.55 -1.20
C GLY A 250 13.27 -72.86 -0.46
N LYS A 251 13.52 -72.84 0.86
CA LYS A 251 13.71 -74.05 1.66
C LYS A 251 12.48 -74.99 1.69
N LEU A 252 11.28 -74.46 1.51
CA LEU A 252 10.04 -75.26 1.49
C LEU A 252 9.69 -75.83 0.11
N THR A 253 10.22 -75.24 -0.96
CA THR A 253 9.81 -75.57 -2.34
C THR A 253 10.93 -76.17 -3.18
N LEU A 254 12.19 -75.80 -2.92
CA LEU A 254 13.33 -76.45 -3.54
C LEU A 254 13.46 -77.86 -2.99
N ALA A 255 13.47 -78.83 -3.91
CA ALA A 255 13.74 -80.20 -3.57
C ALA A 255 15.22 -80.37 -3.20
N ASP A 256 15.49 -81.16 -2.16
CA ASP A 256 16.86 -81.45 -1.73
C ASP A 256 17.53 -82.35 -2.78
N THR A 257 18.46 -81.78 -3.53
CA THR A 257 19.21 -82.48 -4.57
C THR A 257 19.94 -83.74 -4.07
N ASN A 258 20.29 -83.81 -2.77
CA ASN A 258 20.89 -85.02 -2.19
C ASN A 258 19.82 -86.10 -1.97
N GLU A 259 18.64 -85.73 -1.46
CA GLU A 259 17.55 -86.66 -1.22
C GLU A 259 16.95 -87.18 -2.54
N GLU A 260 16.69 -86.28 -3.49
CA GLU A 260 16.25 -86.67 -4.84
C GLU A 260 17.34 -87.46 -5.58
N GLY A 261 18.61 -87.11 -5.41
CA GLY A 261 19.73 -87.87 -5.97
C GLY A 261 19.81 -89.30 -5.43
N ALA A 262 19.68 -89.46 -4.10
CA ALA A 262 19.63 -90.78 -3.47
C ALA A 262 18.39 -91.58 -3.89
N ASN A 263 17.22 -90.93 -3.98
CA ASN A 263 15.99 -91.57 -4.43
C ASN A 263 16.07 -91.98 -5.91
N LEU A 264 16.67 -91.16 -6.76
CA LEU A 264 16.93 -91.47 -8.17
C LEU A 264 17.90 -92.64 -8.31
N LEU A 265 18.98 -92.68 -7.53
CA LEU A 265 19.92 -93.81 -7.50
C LEU A 265 19.24 -95.09 -7.00
N ALA A 266 18.42 -95.00 -5.95
CA ALA A 266 17.64 -96.11 -5.45
C ALA A 266 16.63 -96.61 -6.49
N LEU A 267 15.98 -95.70 -7.23
CA LEU A 267 15.07 -96.02 -8.32
C LEU A 267 15.80 -96.71 -9.49
N GLN A 268 16.94 -96.18 -9.92
CA GLN A 268 17.78 -96.81 -10.95
C GLN A 268 18.23 -98.21 -10.52
N THR A 269 18.62 -98.38 -9.26
CA THR A 269 18.98 -99.68 -8.68
C THR A 269 17.79 -100.63 -8.70
N ARG A 270 16.60 -100.17 -8.28
CA ARG A 270 15.35 -100.95 -8.35
C ARG A 270 14.99 -101.33 -9.78
N GLN A 271 15.13 -100.43 -10.75
CA GLN A 271 14.88 -100.71 -12.17
C GLN A 271 15.87 -101.74 -12.72
N SER A 272 17.16 -101.62 -12.39
CA SER A 272 18.19 -102.61 -12.75
C SER A 272 17.88 -103.98 -12.14
N LEU A 273 17.53 -104.03 -10.86
CA LEU A 273 17.11 -105.26 -10.18
C LEU A 273 15.84 -105.84 -10.80
N ALA A 274 14.83 -105.02 -11.12
CA ALA A 274 13.61 -105.46 -11.78
C ALA A 274 13.87 -106.02 -13.18
N SER A 275 14.71 -105.36 -13.99
CA SER A 275 15.11 -105.84 -15.30
C SER A 275 15.91 -107.15 -15.21
N THR A 276 16.82 -107.25 -14.24
CA THR A 276 17.60 -108.47 -14.01
C THR A 276 16.69 -109.61 -13.56
N SER A 277 15.78 -109.37 -12.61
CA SER A 277 14.78 -110.35 -12.17
C SER A 277 13.84 -110.77 -13.30
N LEU A 278 13.40 -109.85 -14.16
CA LEU A 278 12.59 -110.18 -15.33
C LEU A 278 13.37 -111.03 -16.34
N SER A 279 14.65 -110.71 -16.57
CA SER A 279 15.51 -111.51 -17.43
C SER A 279 15.73 -112.92 -16.88
N PHE A 280 15.85 -113.06 -15.54
CA PHE A 280 15.90 -114.36 -14.88
C PHE A 280 14.58 -115.11 -14.98
N ALA A 281 13.44 -114.45 -14.83
CA ALA A 281 12.12 -115.06 -15.01
C ALA A 281 11.93 -115.55 -16.46
N ALA A 282 12.26 -114.73 -17.46
CA ALA A 282 12.17 -115.12 -18.87
C ALA A 282 13.16 -116.25 -19.24
N GLN A 283 14.38 -116.24 -18.69
CA GLN A 283 15.32 -117.36 -18.85
C GLN A 283 14.82 -118.63 -18.15
N ALA A 284 14.21 -118.52 -16.96
CA ALA A 284 13.59 -119.65 -16.28
C ALA A 284 12.43 -120.24 -17.12
N ASP A 285 11.56 -119.41 -17.69
CA ASP A 285 10.46 -119.84 -18.56
C ASP A 285 10.97 -120.51 -19.86
N GLN A 286 12.04 -119.99 -20.47
CA GLN A 286 12.65 -120.62 -21.67
C GLN A 286 13.39 -121.92 -21.35
N ASN A 287 14.01 -122.05 -20.17
CA ASN A 287 14.65 -123.29 -19.74
C ASN A 287 13.62 -124.41 -19.53
N VAL A 288 12.40 -124.08 -19.07
CA VAL A 288 11.29 -125.04 -18.99
C VAL A 288 10.85 -125.50 -20.39
N LEU A 289 10.85 -124.63 -21.40
CA LEU A 289 10.51 -124.97 -22.80
C LEU A 289 11.58 -125.80 -23.54
N ARG A 290 12.84 -125.82 -23.09
CA ARG A 290 13.89 -126.72 -23.64
C ARG A 290 13.85 -128.13 -23.06
N LEU A 291 13.09 -128.34 -21.99
CA LEU A 291 12.94 -129.61 -21.27
C LEU A 291 11.71 -130.42 -21.70
N PHE A 292 10.92 -129.90 -22.65
CA PHE A 292 9.84 -130.59 -23.34
C PHE A 292 10.18 -130.73 -24.83
#